data_AF-A0AAE1LFH0-F1
#
_entry.id   AF-A0AAE1LFH0-F1
#
_cell.length_a   1.000
_cell.length_b   1.000
_cell.length_c   1.000
_cell.angle_alpha   90.00
_cell.angle_beta   90.00
_cell.angle_gamma   90.00
#
_symmetry.space_group_name_H-M   'P 1'
#
loop_
_entity.id
_entity.type
_entity.pdbx_description
1 polymer ?
#
loop_
_entity_poly.entity_id
_entity_poly.type
_entity_poly.pdbx_seq_one_letter_code
_entity_poly.pdbx_strand_id
1 'polypeptide(L)'
;YFSIQNLPLEESSLLSSIFLLALCHAVDLKKPGAYGKVLAKFIAELKLLQSDKGVETDLLNGQKFILRACLCSLTADTLAAHEILGFFSSSGANKFCRICLISKTNLKDSTTYIGTLRTSELHEQHVQEVERRPASAKLYGVAGRSPLASVMHVPEDSVFDVFHDMVGVIQMILKLTLYEFIMVQELFNVNTFNANIDSFLYGKPDIKNKPSSNFTRKMLSSKGFTLKQYGSQTFCLLRVFPFLIKGVSESNKHLKLVFLLQDILKIVCSFELKESDIIRLEALLYQFGTQFHEIFISPGPVEEENMCENLDPTDGSEDEDVNSNNEDTDAENEDDSDDADDPRPRRRRRIVWKSRKLKKGINKIHHIAHYPQQIREKGPIIRLWCARYEGRHRIFRKHSAVQCNFKNPPKTMARMFQLSTLASFLERTAPHAENVTLSKANTICVKESPYCMLLLNEGFREESLIKAVEFAQVCGEEYQAGLFVTLRQNDSIQPLFAIIVDVLADTSNPTRVFLVVNKCRNCALSARYNAYHVSNNFDQTNILVNVQNLANHRPIAPWNPLDRTNNMEIYLYPRTLSL
;
A
#
# COMPACT_ATOMS: atom_id res chain seq x y z
N TYR A 1 -3.87 -13.51 12.06
CA TYR A 1 -5.24 -13.03 11.75
C TYR A 1 -5.82 -13.83 10.61
N PHE A 2 -7.11 -13.72 10.36
CA PHE A 2 -7.75 -14.17 9.12
C PHE A 2 -8.88 -13.22 8.72
N SER A 3 -9.25 -13.23 7.45
CA SER A 3 -10.35 -12.45 6.87
C SER A 3 -11.18 -13.36 5.96
N ILE A 4 -12.48 -13.11 5.88
CA ILE A 4 -13.39 -13.86 5.01
C ILE A 4 -13.52 -13.11 3.69
N GLN A 5 -13.16 -13.76 2.58
CA GLN A 5 -13.01 -13.09 1.27
C GLN A 5 -14.34 -12.89 0.52
N ASN A 6 -15.36 -13.69 0.82
CA ASN A 6 -16.67 -13.64 0.17
C ASN A 6 -17.72 -12.83 0.96
N LEU A 7 -17.29 -11.92 1.83
CA LEU A 7 -18.18 -10.93 2.45
C LEU A 7 -18.49 -9.78 1.47
N PRO A 8 -19.66 -9.13 1.59
CA PRO A 8 -19.95 -7.88 0.88
C PRO A 8 -18.85 -6.83 1.10
N LEU A 9 -18.66 -5.94 0.12
CA LEU A 9 -17.56 -4.96 0.16
C LEU A 9 -17.65 -4.05 1.38
N GLU A 10 -18.85 -3.64 1.74
CA GLU A 10 -19.14 -2.78 2.89
C GLU A 10 -18.63 -3.43 4.18
N GLU A 11 -18.93 -4.71 4.37
CA GLU A 11 -18.45 -5.45 5.53
C GLU A 11 -16.96 -5.72 5.48
N SER A 12 -16.46 -6.11 4.30
CA SER A 12 -15.05 -6.44 4.10
C SER A 12 -14.15 -5.22 4.36
N SER A 13 -14.64 -4.00 4.16
CA SER A 13 -13.91 -2.73 4.35
C SER A 13 -13.63 -2.40 5.81
N LEU A 14 -14.43 -2.93 6.74
CA LEU A 14 -14.31 -2.67 8.17
C LEU A 14 -13.12 -3.42 8.78
N LEU A 15 -12.37 -2.75 9.67
CA LEU A 15 -11.31 -3.42 10.44
C LEU A 15 -11.87 -4.46 11.41
N SER A 16 -13.14 -4.34 11.83
CA SER A 16 -13.82 -5.33 12.68
C SER A 16 -14.04 -6.68 11.98
N SER A 17 -13.97 -6.71 10.64
CA SER A 17 -14.05 -7.93 9.83
C SER A 17 -12.70 -8.67 9.69
N ILE A 18 -11.68 -8.23 10.42
CA ILE A 18 -10.39 -8.92 10.56
C ILE A 18 -10.36 -9.64 11.90
N PHE A 19 -10.32 -10.97 11.85
CA PHE A 19 -10.45 -11.84 13.02
C PHE A 19 -9.09 -12.31 13.52
N LEU A 20 -8.94 -12.33 14.85
CA LEU A 20 -7.72 -12.85 15.47
C LEU A 20 -7.73 -14.38 15.40
N LEU A 21 -6.65 -14.94 14.84
CA LEU A 21 -6.46 -16.38 14.76
C LEU A 21 -5.75 -16.93 16.01
N ALA A 22 -4.56 -16.40 16.29
CA ALA A 22 -3.71 -16.83 17.39
C ALA A 22 -2.79 -15.68 17.84
N LEU A 23 -2.36 -15.73 19.10
CA LEU A 23 -1.29 -14.90 19.67
C LEU A 23 -0.31 -15.79 20.41
N CYS A 24 0.97 -15.53 20.23
CA CYS A 24 2.06 -16.22 20.91
C CYS A 24 3.24 -15.26 21.08
N HIS A 25 4.17 -15.59 21.97
CA HIS A 25 5.42 -14.84 22.08
C HIS A 25 6.30 -15.12 20.86
N ALA A 26 6.88 -14.07 20.27
CA ALA A 26 7.77 -14.20 19.11
C ALA A 26 8.98 -15.12 19.40
N VAL A 27 9.47 -15.13 20.64
CA VAL A 27 10.57 -16.00 21.08
C VAL A 27 10.21 -17.48 20.98
N ASP A 28 8.94 -17.84 21.19
CA ASP A 28 8.50 -19.23 21.10
C ASP A 28 8.42 -19.72 19.65
N LEU A 29 8.12 -18.83 18.70
CA LEU A 29 8.06 -19.16 17.27
C LEU A 29 9.43 -19.52 16.68
N LYS A 30 10.53 -19.02 17.27
CA LYS A 30 11.90 -19.35 16.86
C LYS A 30 12.28 -20.81 17.17
N LYS A 31 11.49 -21.54 17.95
CA LYS A 31 11.78 -22.94 18.29
C LYS A 31 11.42 -23.85 17.11
N PRO A 32 12.23 -24.88 16.80
CA PRO A 32 11.92 -25.82 15.73
C PRO A 32 10.52 -26.44 15.87
N GLY A 33 9.73 -26.38 14.79
CA GLY A 33 8.36 -26.90 14.74
C GLY A 33 7.32 -26.11 15.53
N ALA A 34 7.63 -24.92 16.03
CA ALA A 34 6.70 -24.11 16.82
C ALA A 34 5.42 -23.75 16.06
N TYR A 35 5.51 -23.33 14.79
CA TYR A 35 4.35 -23.04 13.96
C TYR A 35 3.38 -24.22 13.86
N GLY A 36 3.90 -25.44 13.68
CA GLY A 36 3.08 -26.65 13.65
C GLY A 36 2.31 -26.88 14.95
N LYS A 37 2.91 -26.59 16.11
CA LYS A 37 2.24 -26.68 17.42
C LYS A 37 1.21 -25.59 17.63
N VAL A 38 1.54 -24.34 17.29
CA VAL A 38 0.65 -23.18 17.44
C VAL A 38 -0.58 -23.32 16.54
N LEU A 39 -0.40 -23.84 15.32
CA LEU A 39 -1.46 -23.96 14.33
C LEU A 39 -2.16 -25.33 14.33
N ALA A 40 -1.74 -26.29 15.16
CA ALA A 40 -2.26 -27.67 15.15
C ALA A 40 -3.79 -27.73 15.21
N LYS A 41 -4.40 -27.01 16.17
CA LYS A 41 -5.86 -26.97 16.33
C LYS A 41 -6.55 -26.33 15.13
N PHE A 42 -6.03 -25.19 14.66
CA PHE A 42 -6.56 -24.50 13.48
C PHE A 42 -6.54 -25.39 12.24
N ILE A 43 -5.42 -26.08 11.98
CA ILE A 43 -5.28 -26.99 10.83
C ILE A 43 -6.28 -28.15 10.94
N ALA A 44 -6.46 -28.73 12.13
CA ALA A 44 -7.42 -29.82 12.33
C ALA A 44 -8.87 -29.37 12.07
N GLU A 45 -9.27 -28.21 12.59
CA GLU A 45 -10.60 -27.63 12.36
C GLU A 45 -10.80 -27.22 10.89
N LEU A 46 -9.77 -26.66 10.26
CA LEU A 46 -9.82 -26.27 8.86
C LEU A 46 -9.96 -27.49 7.93
N LYS A 47 -9.32 -28.62 8.23
CA LYS A 47 -9.53 -29.87 7.48
C LYS A 47 -10.99 -30.33 7.53
N LEU A 48 -11.64 -30.18 8.68
CA LEU A 48 -13.06 -30.50 8.82
C LEU A 48 -13.92 -29.54 7.98
N LEU A 49 -13.64 -28.23 8.05
CA LEU A 49 -14.32 -27.21 7.25
C LEU A 49 -14.12 -27.38 5.73
N GLN A 50 -12.94 -27.85 5.30
CA GLN A 50 -12.62 -28.10 3.89
C GLN A 50 -13.24 -29.40 3.36
N SER A 51 -13.59 -30.33 4.26
CA SER A 51 -14.16 -31.62 3.87
C SER A 51 -15.60 -31.49 3.36
N ASP A 52 -16.05 -32.48 2.60
CA ASP A 52 -17.46 -32.58 2.17
C ASP A 52 -18.44 -32.65 3.35
N LYS A 53 -17.98 -33.07 4.53
CA LYS A 53 -18.83 -33.08 5.74
C LYS A 53 -19.09 -31.67 6.27
N GLY A 54 -18.12 -30.77 6.17
CA GLY A 54 -18.17 -29.45 6.78
C GLY A 54 -18.39 -29.49 8.30
N VAL A 55 -18.89 -28.38 8.84
CA VAL A 55 -19.29 -28.24 10.25
C VAL A 55 -20.76 -27.83 10.31
N GLU A 56 -21.59 -28.61 10.99
CA GLU A 56 -23.00 -28.25 11.22
C GLU A 56 -23.09 -27.13 12.26
N THR A 57 -23.85 -26.08 11.94
CA THR A 57 -24.15 -24.94 12.82
C THR A 57 -25.63 -24.59 12.73
N ASP A 58 -26.16 -23.98 13.78
CA ASP A 58 -27.53 -23.47 13.79
C ASP A 58 -27.57 -22.02 13.29
N LEU A 59 -28.50 -21.73 12.39
CA LEU A 59 -28.86 -20.37 12.01
C LEU A 59 -29.77 -19.74 13.08
N LEU A 60 -29.89 -18.40 13.06
CA LEU A 60 -30.74 -17.67 14.02
C LEU A 60 -32.22 -18.08 13.97
N ASN A 61 -32.67 -18.61 12.84
CA ASN A 61 -34.03 -19.15 12.68
C ASN A 61 -34.18 -20.61 13.14
N GLY A 62 -33.14 -21.19 13.75
CA GLY A 62 -33.10 -22.59 14.21
C GLY A 62 -32.86 -23.62 13.11
N GLN A 63 -32.65 -23.20 11.86
CA GLN A 63 -32.33 -24.10 10.76
C GLN A 63 -30.87 -24.55 10.83
N LYS A 64 -30.63 -25.83 10.57
CA LYS A 64 -29.28 -26.38 10.43
C LYS A 64 -28.63 -25.90 9.14
N PHE A 65 -27.37 -25.48 9.23
CA PHE A 65 -26.53 -25.06 8.12
C PHE A 65 -25.19 -25.80 8.18
N ILE A 66 -24.74 -26.33 7.04
CA ILE A 66 -23.43 -26.97 6.96
C ILE A 66 -22.43 -25.93 6.45
N LEU A 67 -21.59 -25.44 7.36
CA LEU A 67 -20.53 -24.51 7.05
C LEU A 67 -19.34 -25.25 6.45
N ARG A 68 -18.92 -24.80 5.27
CA ARG A 68 -17.68 -25.21 4.61
C ARG A 68 -16.81 -23.99 4.36
N ALA A 69 -15.50 -24.16 4.50
CA ALA A 69 -14.53 -23.10 4.26
C ALA A 69 -13.19 -23.69 3.85
N CYS A 70 -12.46 -22.96 3.01
CA CYS A 70 -11.09 -23.27 2.62
C CYS A 70 -10.17 -22.08 2.86
N LEU A 71 -8.86 -22.34 2.90
CA LEU A 71 -7.85 -21.29 3.00
C LEU A 71 -7.49 -20.87 1.58
N CYS A 72 -7.93 -19.67 1.17
CA CYS A 72 -7.71 -19.20 -0.20
C CYS A 72 -6.28 -18.68 -0.46
N SER A 73 -5.67 -18.06 0.56
CA SER A 73 -4.35 -17.44 0.41
C SER A 73 -3.70 -17.16 1.75
N LEU A 74 -2.38 -17.18 1.80
CA LEU A 74 -1.60 -16.67 2.92
C LEU A 74 -0.88 -15.38 2.51
N THR A 75 -1.15 -14.30 3.24
CA THR A 75 -0.44 -13.02 3.11
C THR A 75 0.36 -12.71 4.37
N ALA A 76 1.61 -12.29 4.18
CA ALA A 76 2.52 -11.85 5.21
C ALA A 76 3.68 -11.09 4.56
N ASP A 77 4.47 -10.36 5.36
CA ASP A 77 5.77 -9.89 4.89
C ASP A 77 6.64 -11.07 4.43
N THR A 78 7.71 -10.79 3.69
CA THR A 78 8.51 -11.85 3.05
C THR A 78 9.13 -12.81 4.07
N LEU A 79 9.59 -12.31 5.22
CA LEU A 79 10.27 -13.12 6.22
C LEU A 79 9.28 -14.06 6.91
N ALA A 80 8.16 -13.51 7.39
CA ALA A 80 7.10 -14.27 8.03
C ALA A 80 6.48 -15.28 7.06
N ALA A 81 6.26 -14.89 5.79
CA ALA A 81 5.76 -15.80 4.76
C ALA A 81 6.72 -16.97 4.53
N HIS A 82 8.03 -16.71 4.43
CA HIS A 82 9.02 -17.79 4.21
C HIS A 82 9.09 -18.72 5.42
N GLU A 83 9.08 -18.17 6.64
CA GLU A 83 9.16 -18.96 7.86
C GLU A 83 7.98 -19.93 8.02
N ILE A 84 6.74 -19.46 7.86
CA ILE A 84 5.54 -20.30 7.98
C ILE A 84 5.33 -21.26 6.80
N LEU A 85 5.79 -20.89 5.60
CA LEU A 85 5.68 -21.74 4.41
C LEU A 85 6.88 -22.68 4.23
N GLY A 86 7.88 -22.65 5.11
CA GLY A 86 9.03 -23.55 5.04
C GLY A 86 10.03 -23.21 3.93
N PHE A 87 10.09 -21.94 3.50
CA PHE A 87 11.13 -21.45 2.60
C PHE A 87 12.33 -20.90 3.37
N PHE A 88 13.49 -20.90 2.72
CA PHE A 88 14.70 -20.30 3.27
C PHE A 88 14.66 -18.77 3.13
N SER A 89 15.32 -18.02 4.03
CA SER A 89 15.43 -16.57 3.88
C SER A 89 16.18 -16.18 2.60
N SER A 90 15.80 -15.05 2.01
CA SER A 90 16.20 -14.66 0.66
C SER A 90 17.72 -14.49 0.50
N SER A 91 18.41 -14.11 1.57
CA SER A 91 19.85 -13.84 1.58
C SER A 91 20.69 -15.11 1.42
N GLY A 92 20.23 -16.27 1.89
CA GLY A 92 21.00 -17.53 1.89
C GLY A 92 20.68 -18.51 0.75
N ALA A 93 19.54 -18.35 0.07
CA ALA A 93 19.07 -19.28 -0.96
C ALA A 93 19.60 -18.97 -2.36
N ASN A 94 19.80 -19.99 -3.19
CA ASN A 94 19.97 -19.82 -4.63
C ASN A 94 18.62 -19.53 -5.30
N LYS A 95 17.60 -20.34 -4.96
CA LYS A 95 16.21 -20.19 -5.42
C LYS A 95 15.36 -19.50 -4.35
N PHE A 96 15.51 -18.18 -4.22
CA PHE A 96 14.95 -17.40 -3.11
C PHE A 96 13.45 -17.10 -3.23
N CYS A 97 12.89 -17.14 -4.44
CA CYS A 97 11.47 -16.86 -4.64
C CYS A 97 10.61 -18.06 -4.24
N ARG A 98 9.51 -17.79 -3.54
CA ARG A 98 8.53 -18.80 -3.10
C ARG A 98 7.51 -19.20 -4.17
N ILE A 99 7.42 -18.45 -5.27
CA ILE A 99 6.49 -18.72 -6.38
C ILE A 99 7.21 -19.32 -7.60
N CYS A 100 8.47 -18.95 -7.84
CA CYS A 100 9.23 -19.48 -8.97
C CYS A 100 10.67 -19.88 -8.62
N LEU A 101 11.31 -20.58 -9.54
CA LEU A 101 12.68 -21.07 -9.46
C LEU A 101 13.67 -20.10 -10.11
N ILE A 102 13.53 -18.80 -9.88
CA ILE A 102 14.54 -17.82 -10.27
C ILE A 102 15.81 -18.01 -9.45
N SER A 103 16.98 -17.84 -10.08
CA SER A 103 18.27 -17.80 -9.40
C SER A 103 18.76 -16.37 -9.19
N LYS A 104 19.71 -16.18 -8.27
CA LYS A 104 20.37 -14.89 -8.07
C LYS A 104 21.10 -14.37 -9.31
N THR A 105 21.60 -15.27 -10.18
CA THR A 105 22.24 -14.87 -11.43
C THR A 105 21.21 -14.32 -12.42
N ASN A 106 20.08 -15.02 -12.62
CA ASN A 106 19.03 -14.54 -13.52
C ASN A 106 18.45 -13.18 -13.07
N LEU A 107 18.31 -12.95 -11.76
CA LEU A 107 17.83 -11.67 -11.23
C LEU A 107 18.78 -10.50 -11.55
N LYS A 108 20.09 -10.76 -11.69
CA LYS A 108 21.08 -9.76 -12.06
C LYS A 108 20.92 -9.34 -13.53
N ASP A 109 20.59 -10.29 -14.39
CA ASP A 109 20.49 -10.07 -15.83
C ASP A 109 19.17 -9.35 -16.18
N SER A 110 18.08 -9.69 -15.50
CA SER A 110 16.79 -9.01 -15.65
C SER A 110 16.02 -9.02 -14.33
N THR A 111 15.65 -7.82 -13.87
CA THR A 111 14.96 -7.64 -12.59
C THR A 111 13.50 -8.09 -12.62
N THR A 112 12.91 -8.20 -13.81
CA THR A 112 11.51 -8.59 -14.03
C THR A 112 11.36 -9.98 -14.66
N TYR A 113 12.47 -10.70 -14.86
CA TYR A 113 12.42 -12.08 -15.33
C TYR A 113 11.72 -12.96 -14.29
N ILE A 114 10.83 -13.83 -14.79
CA ILE A 114 10.14 -14.84 -14.00
C ILE A 114 10.75 -16.20 -14.36
N GLY A 115 11.33 -16.88 -13.38
CA GLY A 115 11.80 -18.25 -13.57
C GLY A 115 10.64 -19.25 -13.65
N THR A 116 10.94 -20.53 -13.85
CA THR A 116 9.94 -21.60 -13.86
C THR A 116 9.10 -21.57 -12.59
N LEU A 117 7.76 -21.51 -12.73
CA LEU A 117 6.85 -21.53 -11.59
C LEU A 117 7.00 -22.83 -10.79
N ARG A 118 6.87 -22.73 -9.48
CA ARG A 118 6.83 -23.89 -8.59
C ARG A 118 5.42 -24.46 -8.64
N THR A 119 5.27 -25.71 -9.05
CA THR A 119 4.02 -26.46 -8.84
C THR A 119 4.07 -27.17 -7.48
N SER A 120 2.91 -27.54 -6.96
CA SER A 120 2.76 -28.32 -5.73
C SER A 120 3.56 -29.61 -5.78
N GLU A 121 3.55 -30.31 -6.92
CA GLU A 121 4.31 -31.55 -7.11
C GLU A 121 5.82 -31.28 -7.07
N LEU A 122 6.29 -30.26 -7.80
CA LEU A 122 7.70 -29.91 -7.84
C LEU A 122 8.20 -29.41 -6.48
N HIS A 123 7.37 -28.66 -5.76
CA HIS A 123 7.70 -28.21 -4.41
C HIS A 123 7.77 -29.38 -3.43
N GLU A 124 6.83 -30.31 -3.47
CA GLU A 124 6.84 -31.51 -2.64
C GLU A 124 8.08 -32.38 -2.90
N GLN A 125 8.50 -32.54 -4.16
CA GLN A 125 9.76 -33.22 -4.50
C GLN A 125 10.97 -32.55 -3.85
N HIS A 126 11.05 -31.21 -3.89
CA HIS A 126 12.13 -30.47 -3.22
C HIS A 126 12.07 -30.60 -1.71
N VAL A 127 10.88 -30.58 -1.09
CA VAL A 127 10.71 -30.79 0.36
C VAL A 127 11.24 -32.17 0.75
N GLN A 128 10.86 -33.23 0.04
CA GLN A 128 11.32 -34.59 0.31
C GLN A 128 12.84 -34.74 0.13
N GLU A 129 13.43 -34.07 -0.85
CA GLU A 129 14.89 -34.06 -1.04
C GLU A 129 15.61 -33.33 0.10
N VAL A 130 15.05 -32.23 0.61
CA VAL A 130 15.59 -31.52 1.77
C VAL A 130 15.46 -32.35 3.05
N GLU A 131 14.35 -33.06 3.24
CA GLU A 131 14.14 -34.00 4.36
C GLU A 131 15.16 -35.15 4.32
N ARG A 132 15.49 -35.67 3.11
CA ARG A 132 16.52 -36.70 2.92
C ARG A 132 17.95 -36.16 3.02
N ARG A 133 18.19 -34.96 2.49
CA ARG A 133 19.52 -34.31 2.42
C ARG A 133 19.39 -32.83 2.78
N PRO A 134 19.51 -32.47 4.07
CA PRO A 134 19.36 -31.08 4.53
C PRO A 134 20.31 -30.07 3.86
N ALA A 135 21.48 -30.51 3.38
CA ALA A 135 22.41 -29.65 2.63
C ALA A 135 21.83 -29.07 1.32
N SER A 136 20.78 -29.68 0.77
CA SER A 136 20.12 -29.20 -0.45
C SER A 136 19.16 -28.01 -0.22
N ALA A 137 18.88 -27.65 1.04
CA ALA A 137 17.96 -26.57 1.40
C ALA A 137 18.29 -25.24 0.70
N LYS A 138 19.57 -24.83 0.71
CA LYS A 138 20.03 -23.60 0.05
C LYS A 138 19.93 -23.66 -1.47
N LEU A 139 20.07 -24.85 -2.06
CA LEU A 139 19.96 -25.05 -3.50
C LEU A 139 18.53 -24.78 -3.98
N TYR A 140 17.54 -25.35 -3.30
CA TYR A 140 16.13 -25.24 -3.66
C TYR A 140 15.39 -24.07 -3.01
N GLY A 141 16.02 -23.41 -2.04
CA GLY A 141 15.43 -22.35 -1.22
C GLY A 141 14.29 -22.83 -0.34
N VAL A 142 14.28 -24.13 0.00
CA VAL A 142 13.28 -24.77 0.86
C VAL A 142 13.97 -25.12 2.18
N ALA A 143 13.46 -24.61 3.29
CA ALA A 143 13.97 -24.90 4.63
C ALA A 143 13.37 -26.19 5.22
N GLY A 144 12.14 -26.53 4.84
CA GLY A 144 11.47 -27.74 5.27
C GLY A 144 9.99 -27.73 4.90
N ARG A 145 9.25 -28.72 5.40
CA ARG A 145 7.81 -28.84 5.15
C ARG A 145 7.02 -27.76 5.91
N SER A 146 6.13 -27.06 5.21
CA SER A 146 5.20 -26.13 5.86
C SER A 146 4.20 -26.89 6.74
N PRO A 147 3.86 -26.39 7.94
CA PRO A 147 2.72 -26.89 8.70
C PRO A 147 1.38 -26.75 7.96
N LEU A 148 1.27 -25.81 7.01
CA LEU A 148 0.04 -25.57 6.25
C LEU A 148 -0.11 -26.47 5.02
N ALA A 149 0.90 -27.27 4.66
CA ALA A 149 0.90 -28.09 3.43
C ALA A 149 -0.26 -29.10 3.31
N SER A 150 -0.98 -29.36 4.41
CA SER A 150 -2.14 -30.25 4.42
C SER A 150 -3.50 -29.55 4.25
N VAL A 151 -3.51 -28.22 4.11
CA VAL A 151 -4.72 -27.39 3.97
C VAL A 151 -4.58 -26.31 2.90
N MET A 152 -3.42 -26.22 2.24
CA MET A 152 -3.16 -25.30 1.12
C MET A 152 -2.06 -25.84 0.20
N HIS A 153 -2.09 -25.40 -1.05
CA HIS A 153 -1.03 -25.56 -2.04
C HIS A 153 0.03 -24.49 -1.82
N VAL A 154 1.14 -24.84 -1.15
CA VAL A 154 2.08 -23.86 -0.57
C VAL A 154 2.58 -22.81 -1.58
N PRO A 155 3.12 -23.17 -2.77
CA PRO A 155 3.52 -22.17 -3.75
C PRO A 155 2.34 -21.41 -4.38
N GLU A 156 1.34 -22.13 -4.87
CA GLU A 156 0.22 -21.58 -5.66
C GLU A 156 -0.68 -20.67 -4.83
N ASP A 157 -0.95 -21.02 -3.57
CA ASP A 157 -1.79 -20.24 -2.66
C ASP A 157 -0.99 -19.10 -1.99
N SER A 158 0.33 -19.04 -2.18
CA SER A 158 1.16 -17.94 -1.67
C SER A 158 0.92 -16.63 -2.41
N VAL A 159 0.87 -15.51 -1.68
CA VAL A 159 0.81 -14.17 -2.29
C VAL A 159 1.92 -13.28 -1.81
N PHE A 160 2.34 -12.35 -2.68
CA PHE A 160 3.24 -11.28 -2.31
C PHE A 160 2.49 -10.15 -1.63
N ASP A 161 3.13 -9.51 -0.67
CA ASP A 161 2.49 -8.43 0.06
C ASP A 161 2.75 -7.10 -0.63
N VAL A 162 1.71 -6.67 -1.33
CA VAL A 162 1.66 -5.40 -2.05
C VAL A 162 2.16 -4.23 -1.20
N PHE A 163 1.78 -4.17 0.08
CA PHE A 163 2.14 -3.04 0.93
C PHE A 163 3.66 -2.98 1.14
N HIS A 164 4.25 -4.03 1.69
CA HIS A 164 5.68 -4.06 2.01
C HIS A 164 6.57 -4.07 0.76
N ASP A 165 6.14 -4.74 -0.31
CA ASP A 165 6.90 -4.77 -1.56
C ASP A 165 6.88 -3.39 -2.23
N MET A 166 5.71 -2.76 -2.39
CA MET A 166 5.64 -1.42 -2.99
C MET A 166 6.29 -0.34 -2.13
N VAL A 167 6.10 -0.34 -0.81
CA VAL A 167 6.77 0.61 0.09
C VAL A 167 8.29 0.51 -0.06
N GLY A 168 8.84 -0.71 -0.07
CA GLY A 168 10.27 -0.92 -0.24
C GLY A 168 10.80 -0.47 -1.61
N VAL A 169 10.08 -0.80 -2.70
CA VAL A 169 10.46 -0.35 -4.05
C VAL A 169 10.40 1.18 -4.16
N ILE A 170 9.35 1.81 -3.64
CA ILE A 170 9.19 3.26 -3.67
C ILE A 170 10.32 3.97 -2.93
N GLN A 171 10.61 3.56 -1.69
CA GLN A 171 11.69 4.18 -0.91
C GLN A 171 13.03 4.06 -1.63
N MET A 172 13.33 2.89 -2.19
CA MET A 172 14.54 2.67 -2.99
C MET A 172 14.62 3.61 -4.21
N ILE A 173 13.57 3.66 -5.04
CA ILE A 173 13.57 4.46 -6.27
C ILE A 173 13.66 5.95 -5.95
N LEU A 174 12.93 6.43 -4.95
CA LEU A 174 12.99 7.83 -4.53
C LEU A 174 14.35 8.18 -3.94
N LYS A 175 14.94 7.31 -3.12
CA LYS A 175 16.28 7.54 -2.55
C LYS A 175 17.35 7.63 -3.63
N LEU A 176 17.37 6.68 -4.57
CA LEU A 176 18.34 6.66 -5.67
C LEU A 176 18.17 7.87 -6.58
N THR A 177 16.93 8.24 -6.89
CA THR A 177 16.60 9.45 -7.67
C THR A 177 17.04 10.73 -6.96
N LEU A 178 16.77 10.86 -5.66
CA LEU A 178 17.20 12.02 -4.87
C LEU A 178 18.72 12.09 -4.73
N TYR A 179 19.40 10.96 -4.53
CA TYR A 179 20.87 10.92 -4.53
C TYR A 179 21.42 11.46 -5.84
N GLU A 180 20.88 11.01 -6.98
CA GLU A 180 21.30 11.51 -8.29
C GLU A 180 21.06 13.01 -8.44
N PHE A 181 19.85 13.50 -8.15
CA PHE A 181 19.51 14.91 -8.35
C PHE A 181 20.27 15.86 -7.42
N ILE A 182 20.50 15.45 -6.17
CA ILE A 182 21.08 16.31 -5.14
C ILE A 182 22.60 16.20 -5.09
N MET A 183 23.14 14.98 -5.18
CA MET A 183 24.56 14.73 -4.93
C MET A 183 25.37 14.74 -6.23
N VAL A 184 24.81 14.22 -7.33
CA VAL A 184 25.52 14.04 -8.61
C VAL A 184 25.25 15.20 -9.56
N GLN A 185 23.98 15.50 -9.82
CA GLN A 185 23.57 16.53 -10.77
C GLN A 185 23.47 17.93 -10.15
N GLU A 186 23.51 18.02 -8.81
CA GLU A 186 23.42 19.26 -8.03
C GLU A 186 22.24 20.17 -8.45
N LEU A 187 21.11 19.60 -8.88
CA LEU A 187 19.94 20.34 -9.39
C LEU A 187 19.27 21.18 -8.29
N PHE A 188 19.27 20.66 -7.06
CA PHE A 188 18.79 21.31 -5.85
C PHE A 188 19.45 20.63 -4.65
N ASN A 189 19.29 21.21 -3.44
CA ASN A 189 19.87 20.64 -2.23
C ASN A 189 18.81 20.02 -1.30
N VAL A 190 19.27 19.25 -0.31
CA VAL A 190 18.40 18.57 0.66
C VAL A 190 17.50 19.54 1.43
N ASN A 191 18.01 20.71 1.81
CA ASN A 191 17.24 21.70 2.56
C ASN A 191 16.10 22.26 1.71
N THR A 192 16.34 22.52 0.43
CA THR A 192 15.29 22.90 -0.54
C THR A 192 14.22 21.82 -0.65
N PHE A 193 14.61 20.54 -0.71
CA PHE A 193 13.64 19.44 -0.80
C PHE A 193 12.78 19.32 0.47
N ASN A 194 13.39 19.40 1.66
CA ASN A 194 12.67 19.42 2.94
C ASN A 194 11.72 20.63 3.04
N ALA A 195 12.18 21.83 2.66
CA ALA A 195 11.35 23.03 2.63
C ALA A 195 10.17 22.90 1.65
N ASN A 196 10.37 22.24 0.51
CA ASN A 196 9.30 21.94 -0.44
C ASN A 196 8.28 20.95 0.16
N ILE A 197 8.72 19.93 0.89
CA ILE A 197 7.82 19.03 1.63
C ILE A 197 6.98 19.83 2.63
N ASP A 198 7.59 20.77 3.34
CA ASP A 198 6.88 21.51 4.40
C ASP A 198 5.90 22.54 3.87
N SER A 199 6.27 23.23 2.80
CA SER A 199 5.46 24.27 2.16
C SER A 199 4.39 23.74 1.20
N PHE A 200 4.47 22.47 0.78
CA PHE A 200 3.48 21.89 -0.12
C PHE A 200 2.08 21.86 0.53
N LEU A 201 1.07 22.27 -0.24
CA LEU A 201 -0.32 22.33 0.21
C LEU A 201 -0.98 20.95 0.04
N TYR A 202 -0.83 20.09 1.04
CA TYR A 202 -1.52 18.79 1.08
C TYR A 202 -3.02 19.01 1.30
N GLY A 203 -3.85 18.42 0.43
CA GLY A 203 -5.29 18.43 0.65
C GLY A 203 -5.70 17.62 1.88
N LYS A 204 -6.92 17.86 2.39
CA LYS A 204 -7.44 17.25 3.63
C LYS A 204 -7.28 15.72 3.70
N PRO A 205 -7.52 14.92 2.64
CA PRO A 205 -7.30 13.46 2.69
C PRO A 205 -5.83 13.03 2.82
N ASP A 206 -4.89 13.93 2.49
CA ASP A 206 -3.46 13.65 2.39
C ASP A 206 -2.66 14.27 3.55
N ILE A 207 -3.17 15.30 4.21
CA ILE A 207 -2.46 15.99 5.30
C ILE A 207 -2.09 15.05 6.45
N LYS A 208 -2.95 14.07 6.76
CA LYS A 208 -2.70 13.03 7.78
C LYS A 208 -1.53 12.12 7.44
N ASN A 209 -1.17 12.06 6.15
CA ASN A 209 -0.09 11.25 5.60
C ASN A 209 1.02 12.11 4.99
N LYS A 210 1.12 13.39 5.38
CA LYS A 210 2.19 14.31 4.95
C LYS A 210 3.56 13.65 5.18
N PRO A 211 4.45 13.60 4.19
CA PRO A 211 5.82 13.10 4.36
C PRO A 211 6.59 13.93 5.39
N SER A 212 7.45 13.27 6.15
CA SER A 212 8.35 13.95 7.10
C SER A 212 9.48 14.64 6.34
N SER A 213 9.76 15.91 6.64
CA SER A 213 10.86 16.70 6.07
C SER A 213 12.20 16.43 6.75
N ASN A 214 12.57 15.14 6.86
CA ASN A 214 13.73 14.66 7.63
C ASN A 214 14.88 14.13 6.76
N PHE A 215 14.93 14.52 5.48
CA PHE A 215 15.96 14.03 4.56
C PHE A 215 17.31 14.65 4.92
N THR A 216 18.38 13.85 4.85
CA THR A 216 19.76 14.30 5.08
C THR A 216 20.69 13.73 4.01
N ARG A 217 21.83 14.40 3.75
CA ARG A 217 22.84 13.88 2.82
C ARG A 217 23.36 12.50 3.24
N LYS A 218 23.57 12.30 4.54
CA LYS A 218 23.99 11.01 5.14
C LYS A 218 22.96 9.91 4.89
N MET A 219 21.67 10.23 5.02
CA MET A 219 20.60 9.28 4.69
C MET A 219 20.66 8.88 3.21
N LEU A 220 20.79 9.84 2.30
CA LEU A 220 20.79 9.58 0.85
C LEU A 220 22.03 8.80 0.38
N SER A 221 23.20 9.05 0.99
CA SER A 221 24.45 8.36 0.64
C SER A 221 24.62 6.99 1.30
N SER A 222 23.79 6.63 2.29
CA SER A 222 23.93 5.36 3.00
C SER A 222 23.60 4.13 2.12
N LYS A 223 24.19 2.97 2.48
CA LYS A 223 24.07 1.72 1.72
C LYS A 223 22.62 1.19 1.64
N GLY A 224 21.80 1.33 2.68
CA GLY A 224 20.40 0.88 2.67
C GLY A 224 19.48 1.69 1.75
N PHE A 225 18.21 1.33 1.67
CA PHE A 225 17.21 2.01 0.81
C PHE A 225 16.14 2.79 1.58
N THR A 226 16.15 2.71 2.91
CA THR A 226 15.13 3.32 3.77
C THR A 226 15.22 4.84 3.79
N LEU A 227 14.05 5.50 3.77
CA LEU A 227 13.87 6.96 3.82
C LEU A 227 13.29 7.46 5.14
N LYS A 228 13.17 6.60 6.17
CA LYS A 228 12.57 6.91 7.48
C LYS A 228 11.18 7.57 7.35
N GLN A 229 10.35 7.03 6.47
CA GLN A 229 8.96 7.42 6.27
C GLN A 229 8.06 6.25 6.67
N TYR A 230 6.90 6.52 7.27
CA TYR A 230 5.86 5.52 7.43
C TYR A 230 5.34 5.06 6.05
N GLY A 231 4.70 3.88 5.97
CA GLY A 231 4.22 3.35 4.68
C GLY A 231 3.19 4.26 3.99
N SER A 232 2.26 4.85 4.74
CA SER A 232 1.30 5.82 4.18
C SER A 232 1.97 7.12 3.71
N GLN A 233 2.98 7.59 4.45
CA GLN A 233 3.81 8.73 4.04
C GLN A 233 4.62 8.43 2.79
N THR A 234 5.13 7.20 2.64
CA THR A 234 5.85 6.74 1.44
C THR A 234 4.97 6.82 0.20
N PHE A 235 3.72 6.35 0.28
CA PHE A 235 2.77 6.47 -0.82
C PHE A 235 2.38 7.93 -1.10
N CYS A 236 2.20 8.75 -0.05
CA CYS A 236 1.96 10.19 -0.24
C CYS A 236 3.13 10.85 -0.96
N LEU A 237 4.36 10.60 -0.49
CA LEU A 237 5.60 11.12 -1.03
C LEU A 237 5.74 10.78 -2.51
N LEU A 238 5.53 9.52 -2.91
CA LEU A 238 5.59 9.13 -4.33
C LEU A 238 4.67 9.99 -5.19
N ARG A 239 3.41 10.20 -4.75
CA ARG A 239 2.44 10.95 -5.55
C ARG A 239 2.80 12.43 -5.65
N VAL A 240 3.21 13.05 -4.54
CA VAL A 240 3.58 14.49 -4.53
C VAL A 240 4.99 14.74 -5.09
N PHE A 241 5.84 13.71 -5.20
CA PHE A 241 7.25 13.83 -5.57
C PHE A 241 7.51 14.75 -6.77
N PRO A 242 6.79 14.63 -7.91
CA PRO A 242 7.06 15.46 -9.09
C PRO A 242 6.86 16.96 -8.84
N PHE A 243 5.97 17.31 -7.90
CA PHE A 243 5.69 18.69 -7.48
C PHE A 243 6.76 19.24 -6.54
N LEU A 244 7.42 18.36 -5.76
CA LEU A 244 8.46 18.73 -4.81
C LEU A 244 9.83 19.02 -5.47
N ILE A 245 10.05 18.53 -6.68
CA ILE A 245 11.33 18.67 -7.42
C ILE A 245 11.21 19.69 -8.57
N LYS A 246 10.96 20.96 -8.22
CA LYS A 246 10.83 22.05 -9.21
C LYS A 246 12.08 22.14 -10.11
N GLY A 247 11.90 22.41 -11.40
CA GLY A 247 13.00 22.60 -12.36
C GLY A 247 13.58 21.32 -13.01
N VAL A 248 13.21 20.12 -12.55
CA VAL A 248 13.61 18.88 -13.24
C VAL A 248 12.83 18.71 -14.54
N SER A 249 13.52 18.42 -15.64
CA SER A 249 12.92 18.15 -16.96
C SER A 249 12.08 16.87 -16.96
N GLU A 250 10.94 16.88 -17.66
CA GLU A 250 10.10 15.70 -17.92
C GLU A 250 10.82 14.63 -18.76
N SER A 251 11.86 15.01 -19.52
CA SER A 251 12.69 14.07 -20.27
C SER A 251 13.66 13.28 -19.38
N ASN A 252 13.83 13.65 -18.11
CA ASN A 252 14.78 13.03 -17.19
C ASN A 252 14.43 11.56 -16.92
N LYS A 253 15.39 10.66 -17.17
CA LYS A 253 15.20 9.20 -17.04
C LYS A 253 14.84 8.73 -15.62
N HIS A 254 15.35 9.38 -14.57
CA HIS A 254 15.03 9.02 -13.18
C HIS A 254 13.60 9.46 -12.83
N LEU A 255 13.17 10.64 -13.31
CA LEU A 255 11.79 11.09 -13.12
C LEU A 255 10.79 10.21 -13.90
N LYS A 256 11.11 9.81 -15.12
CA LYS A 256 10.31 8.83 -15.88
C LYS A 256 10.13 7.51 -15.12
N LEU A 257 11.19 7.03 -14.45
CA LEU A 257 11.10 5.83 -13.62
C LEU A 257 10.14 6.00 -12.42
N VAL A 258 10.10 7.19 -11.82
CA VAL A 258 9.10 7.54 -10.79
C VAL A 258 7.69 7.54 -11.38
N PHE A 259 7.48 8.04 -12.60
CA PHE A 259 6.18 8.00 -13.26
C PHE A 259 5.70 6.59 -13.58
N LEU A 260 6.59 5.72 -14.06
CA LEU A 260 6.27 4.30 -14.26
C LEU A 260 5.81 3.66 -12.94
N LEU A 261 6.51 3.93 -11.84
CA LEU A 261 6.15 3.40 -10.53
C LEU A 261 4.81 3.95 -10.02
N GLN A 262 4.53 5.22 -10.28
CA GLN A 262 3.24 5.85 -10.01
C GLN A 262 2.10 5.15 -10.78
N ASP A 263 2.30 4.84 -12.06
CA ASP A 263 1.28 4.18 -12.88
C ASP A 263 1.08 2.71 -12.51
N ILE A 264 2.15 1.98 -12.18
CA ILE A 264 2.08 0.64 -11.60
C ILE A 264 1.25 0.67 -10.31
N LEU A 265 1.54 1.62 -9.41
CA LEU A 265 0.83 1.74 -8.13
C LEU A 265 -0.66 2.02 -8.31
N LYS A 266 -1.06 2.84 -9.29
CA LYS A 266 -2.48 3.11 -9.60
C LYS A 266 -3.22 1.82 -9.96
N ILE A 267 -2.63 0.94 -10.77
CA ILE A 267 -3.25 -0.34 -11.16
C ILE A 267 -3.30 -1.29 -9.95
N VAL A 268 -2.16 -1.47 -9.28
CA VAL A 268 -2.01 -2.41 -8.16
C VAL A 268 -2.92 -2.05 -6.97
N CYS A 269 -3.22 -0.76 -6.78
CA CYS A 269 -4.14 -0.29 -5.75
C CYS A 269 -5.63 -0.27 -6.15
N SER A 270 -5.98 -0.65 -7.38
CA SER A 270 -7.39 -0.68 -7.83
C SER A 270 -8.13 -1.92 -7.29
N PHE A 271 -9.37 -1.73 -6.86
CA PHE A 271 -10.24 -2.79 -6.33
C PHE A 271 -11.01 -3.56 -7.41
N GLU A 272 -10.98 -3.06 -8.65
CA GLU A 272 -11.61 -3.61 -9.84
C GLU A 272 -10.65 -3.43 -11.01
N LEU A 273 -10.46 -4.48 -11.80
CA LEU A 273 -9.48 -4.54 -12.89
C LEU A 273 -10.07 -5.33 -14.06
N LYS A 274 -9.84 -4.84 -15.28
CA LYS A 274 -10.14 -5.53 -16.54
C LYS A 274 -8.87 -6.22 -17.05
N GLU A 275 -8.98 -7.21 -17.93
CA GLU A 275 -7.81 -7.87 -18.52
C GLU A 275 -6.87 -6.88 -19.23
N SER A 276 -7.43 -5.82 -19.86
CA SER A 276 -6.65 -4.73 -20.45
C SER A 276 -5.75 -4.00 -19.45
N ASP A 277 -6.19 -3.88 -18.19
CA ASP A 277 -5.41 -3.24 -17.13
C ASP A 277 -4.24 -4.13 -16.69
N ILE A 278 -4.45 -5.46 -16.71
CA ILE A 278 -3.41 -6.45 -16.41
C ILE A 278 -2.34 -6.45 -17.50
N ILE A 279 -2.75 -6.43 -18.77
CA ILE A 279 -1.82 -6.30 -19.92
C ILE A 279 -1.02 -4.99 -19.82
N ARG A 280 -1.70 -3.89 -19.45
CA ARG A 280 -1.03 -2.61 -19.21
C ARG A 280 -0.01 -2.70 -18.07
N LEU A 281 -0.35 -3.38 -16.98
CA LEU A 281 0.57 -3.61 -15.86
C LEU A 281 1.82 -4.39 -16.31
N GLU A 282 1.66 -5.44 -17.12
CA GLU A 282 2.79 -6.20 -17.68
C GLU A 282 3.72 -5.31 -18.51
N ALA A 283 3.16 -4.48 -19.39
CA ALA A 283 3.93 -3.52 -20.18
C ALA A 283 4.66 -2.49 -19.31
N LEU A 284 3.99 -1.95 -18.29
CA LEU A 284 4.59 -0.98 -17.36
C LEU A 284 5.71 -1.62 -16.53
N LEU A 285 5.53 -2.84 -16.04
CA LEU A 285 6.55 -3.59 -15.29
C LEU A 285 7.76 -3.89 -16.17
N TYR A 286 7.55 -4.30 -17.42
CA TYR A 286 8.64 -4.50 -18.37
C TYR A 286 9.43 -3.21 -18.60
N GLN A 287 8.76 -2.10 -18.91
CA GLN A 287 9.39 -0.79 -19.09
C GLN A 287 10.15 -0.34 -17.83
N PHE A 288 9.54 -0.50 -16.65
CA PHE A 288 10.16 -0.18 -15.37
C PHE A 288 11.42 -1.01 -15.13
N GLY A 289 11.36 -2.33 -15.38
CA GLY A 289 12.49 -3.25 -15.23
C GLY A 289 13.66 -2.89 -16.14
N THR A 290 13.39 -2.69 -17.44
CA THR A 290 14.41 -2.30 -18.42
C THR A 290 15.06 -0.97 -18.05
N GLN A 291 14.26 0.05 -17.74
CA GLN A 291 14.78 1.37 -17.39
C GLN A 291 15.53 1.37 -16.05
N PHE A 292 15.05 0.62 -15.05
CA PHE A 292 15.77 0.43 -13.79
C PHE A 292 17.13 -0.22 -14.03
N HIS A 293 17.18 -1.27 -14.86
CA HIS A 293 18.41 -1.98 -15.18
C HIS A 293 19.42 -1.07 -15.88
N GLU A 294 18.98 -0.33 -16.90
CA GLU A 294 19.82 0.63 -17.63
C GLU A 294 20.39 1.72 -16.70
N ILE A 295 19.54 2.31 -15.85
CA ILE A 295 19.93 3.41 -14.96
C ILE A 295 20.86 2.90 -13.84
N PHE A 296 20.50 1.81 -13.17
CA PHE A 296 21.13 1.44 -11.90
C PHE A 296 21.95 0.15 -11.93
N ILE A 297 21.78 -0.77 -12.88
CA ILE A 297 22.52 -2.05 -12.89
C ILE A 297 23.61 -2.07 -13.97
N SER A 298 23.25 -1.77 -15.21
CA SER A 298 24.16 -1.82 -16.35
C SER A 298 25.38 -0.92 -16.10
N PRO A 299 26.62 -1.40 -16.32
CA PRO A 299 27.78 -0.53 -16.31
C PRO A 299 27.57 0.54 -17.38
N GLY A 300 27.72 1.81 -17.02
CA GLY A 300 27.76 2.89 -18.01
C GLY A 300 28.99 2.73 -18.91
N PRO A 301 29.14 3.56 -19.96
CA PRO A 301 30.41 3.64 -20.69
C PRO A 301 31.54 3.84 -19.69
N VAL A 302 32.60 3.02 -19.81
CA VAL A 302 33.76 3.06 -18.93
C VAL A 302 34.53 4.35 -19.22
N GLU A 303 34.32 5.38 -18.41
CA GLU A 303 35.34 6.41 -18.21
C GLU A 303 36.28 5.89 -17.12
N GLU A 304 37.44 5.41 -17.54
CA GLU A 304 38.57 5.15 -16.65
C GLU A 304 38.84 6.42 -15.85
N GLU A 305 38.69 6.39 -14.53
CA GLU A 305 39.56 7.15 -13.62
C GLU A 305 39.25 6.90 -12.12
N ASN A 306 40.33 6.45 -11.45
CA ASN A 306 40.70 6.54 -10.04
C ASN A 306 39.64 6.17 -8.99
N MET A 307 39.69 4.91 -8.59
CA MET A 307 39.05 4.38 -7.39
C MET A 307 39.75 4.96 -6.15
N CYS A 308 39.01 5.63 -5.26
CA CYS A 308 39.43 5.74 -3.87
C CYS A 308 38.87 4.52 -3.14
N GLU A 309 39.73 3.53 -2.94
CA GLU A 309 39.45 2.34 -2.16
C GLU A 309 39.19 2.73 -0.70
N ASN A 310 37.93 2.57 -0.28
CA ASN A 310 37.55 2.22 1.08
C ASN A 310 36.32 1.30 0.95
N LEU A 311 36.57 0.07 0.50
CA LEU A 311 35.59 -1.00 0.45
C LEU A 311 36.08 -2.11 1.38
N ASP A 312 35.71 -1.99 2.66
CA ASP A 312 35.82 -3.09 3.61
C ASP A 312 34.77 -4.17 3.27
N PRO A 313 35.15 -5.45 3.11
CA PRO A 313 34.30 -6.49 2.53
C PRO A 313 33.39 -7.12 3.58
N THR A 314 32.28 -6.46 3.89
CA THR A 314 31.08 -7.11 4.46
C THR A 314 29.85 -6.50 3.77
N ASP A 315 29.45 -7.16 2.69
CA ASP A 315 28.44 -6.67 1.75
C ASP A 315 27.03 -7.02 2.24
N GLY A 316 26.32 -6.00 2.73
CA GLY A 316 24.87 -5.93 2.86
C GLY A 316 24.18 -7.10 3.56
N SER A 317 24.10 -7.03 4.89
CA SER A 317 22.89 -7.48 5.57
C SER A 317 21.71 -6.81 4.85
N GLU A 318 20.83 -7.64 4.32
CA GLU A 318 19.47 -7.21 4.02
C GLU A 318 18.97 -6.59 5.33
N ASP A 319 18.58 -5.32 5.32
CA ASP A 319 17.69 -4.80 6.35
C ASP A 319 16.37 -5.56 6.16
N GLU A 320 16.37 -6.80 6.63
CA GLU A 320 15.18 -7.53 7.03
C GLU A 320 14.54 -6.65 8.10
N ASP A 321 13.36 -6.13 7.78
CA ASP A 321 12.63 -5.19 8.63
C ASP A 321 12.63 -5.68 10.09
N VAL A 322 13.41 -5.01 10.94
CA VAL A 322 13.13 -5.01 12.37
C VAL A 322 11.78 -4.31 12.50
N ASN A 323 10.78 -5.15 12.73
CA ASN A 323 9.44 -4.86 13.21
C ASN A 323 9.29 -3.40 13.72
N SER A 324 8.50 -2.58 13.02
CA SER A 324 8.11 -1.25 13.49
C SER A 324 7.08 -1.36 14.63
N ASN A 325 7.50 -1.95 15.74
CA ASN A 325 6.95 -1.60 17.03
C ASN A 325 7.62 -0.29 17.44
N ASN A 326 6.91 0.81 17.18
CA ASN A 326 7.15 2.06 17.91
C ASN A 326 6.93 1.76 19.39
N GLU A 327 8.00 1.42 20.10
CA GLU A 327 8.11 1.73 21.52
C GLU A 327 8.64 3.16 21.58
N ASP A 328 7.80 4.05 22.07
CA ASP A 328 8.16 5.41 22.43
C ASP A 328 9.27 5.33 23.48
N THR A 329 10.50 5.68 23.09
CA THR A 329 11.55 6.07 24.03
C THR A 329 12.00 7.45 23.63
N ASP A 330 11.83 8.37 24.57
CA ASP A 330 12.16 9.78 24.49
C ASP A 330 13.55 9.99 23.86
N ALA A 331 13.57 10.63 22.70
CA ALA A 331 14.80 11.08 22.08
C ALA A 331 15.21 12.39 22.76
N GLU A 332 16.19 12.29 23.65
CA GLU A 332 17.00 13.44 24.06
C GLU A 332 17.59 14.11 22.82
N ASN A 333 17.43 15.42 22.72
CA ASN A 333 18.01 16.24 21.68
C ASN A 333 19.53 16.23 21.84
N GLU A 334 20.24 15.54 20.95
CA GLU A 334 21.65 15.86 20.69
C GLU A 334 21.67 17.08 19.76
N ASP A 335 21.89 18.24 20.37
CA ASP A 335 22.31 19.47 19.71
C ASP A 335 23.66 19.23 19.00
N ASP A 336 23.64 19.11 17.67
CA ASP A 336 24.85 19.24 16.85
C ASP A 336 25.19 20.74 16.73
N SER A 337 25.74 21.31 17.80
CA SER A 337 26.50 22.56 17.75
C SER A 337 27.99 22.23 17.61
N ASP A 338 28.48 22.06 16.39
CA ASP A 338 29.92 21.98 16.11
C ASP A 338 30.26 22.74 14.83
N ASP A 339 30.61 24.01 14.99
CA ASP A 339 31.51 24.74 14.10
C ASP A 339 32.16 25.89 14.91
N ALA A 340 33.17 25.55 15.73
CA ALA A 340 34.08 26.51 16.34
C ALA A 340 35.54 26.15 15.99
N ASP A 341 36.18 27.05 15.24
CA ASP A 341 37.62 27.35 15.09
C ASP A 341 38.66 26.20 14.96
N ASP A 342 38.98 25.81 13.71
CA ASP A 342 40.35 25.41 13.30
C ASP A 342 40.82 26.34 12.17
N PRO A 343 41.80 27.24 12.40
CA PRO A 343 42.21 28.29 11.45
C PRO A 343 43.22 27.80 10.41
N ARG A 344 43.17 26.53 9.99
CA ARG A 344 44.02 25.99 8.92
C ARG A 344 43.21 25.80 7.64
N PRO A 345 43.66 26.32 6.48
CA PRO A 345 42.97 26.11 5.21
C PRO A 345 43.15 24.66 4.78
N ARG A 346 42.29 23.77 5.27
CA ARG A 346 42.11 22.45 4.67
C ARG A 346 41.54 22.72 3.28
N ARG A 347 42.35 22.55 2.23
CA ARG A 347 41.87 22.36 0.86
C ARG A 347 40.88 21.19 0.90
N ARG A 348 39.59 21.46 1.14
CA ARG A 348 38.52 20.47 1.06
C ARG A 348 38.52 20.02 -0.40
N ARG A 349 39.11 18.85 -0.68
CA ARG A 349 39.00 18.23 -2.01
C ARG A 349 37.49 18.16 -2.30
N ARG A 350 37.05 18.79 -3.38
CA ARG A 350 35.66 18.74 -3.82
C ARG A 350 35.33 17.27 -4.06
N ILE A 351 34.48 16.68 -3.22
CA ILE A 351 34.04 15.29 -3.39
C ILE A 351 33.18 15.27 -4.65
N VAL A 352 33.65 14.58 -5.69
CA VAL A 352 32.88 14.34 -6.91
C VAL A 352 32.04 13.09 -6.68
N TRP A 353 30.73 13.25 -6.57
CA TRP A 353 29.81 12.12 -6.44
C TRP A 353 29.53 11.52 -7.80
N LYS A 354 29.63 10.19 -7.91
CA LYS A 354 29.26 9.45 -9.12
C LYS A 354 27.87 8.83 -8.96
N SER A 355 27.17 8.64 -10.08
CA SER A 355 25.88 7.93 -10.11
C SER A 355 26.01 6.55 -9.47
N ARG A 356 25.01 6.20 -8.65
CA ARG A 356 25.05 4.96 -7.88
C ARG A 356 24.65 3.77 -8.75
N LYS A 357 25.54 2.79 -8.86
CA LYS A 357 25.28 1.50 -9.51
C LYS A 357 25.09 0.39 -8.48
N LEU A 358 24.15 -0.50 -8.74
CA LEU A 358 23.81 -1.66 -7.93
C LEU A 358 24.47 -2.90 -8.52
N LYS A 359 25.12 -3.70 -7.67
CA LYS A 359 25.82 -4.92 -8.07
C LYS A 359 24.89 -6.12 -8.27
N LYS A 360 23.68 -6.05 -7.74
CA LYS A 360 22.68 -7.14 -7.74
C LYS A 360 21.28 -6.60 -8.06
N GLY A 361 20.45 -7.44 -8.66
CA GLY A 361 19.02 -7.16 -8.78
C GLY A 361 18.32 -7.21 -7.41
N ILE A 362 17.08 -6.70 -7.37
CA ILE A 362 16.35 -6.45 -6.13
C ILE A 362 15.15 -7.39 -6.03
N ASN A 363 15.09 -8.18 -4.96
CA ASN A 363 14.03 -9.18 -4.76
C ASN A 363 12.63 -8.58 -4.78
N LYS A 364 12.41 -7.41 -4.16
CA LYS A 364 11.11 -6.73 -4.18
C LYS A 364 10.68 -6.33 -5.60
N ILE A 365 11.62 -5.99 -6.50
CA ILE A 365 11.29 -5.76 -7.93
C ILE A 365 10.89 -7.07 -8.61
N HIS A 366 11.50 -8.18 -8.23
CA HIS A 366 11.06 -9.49 -8.73
C HIS A 366 9.67 -9.88 -8.20
N HIS A 367 9.33 -9.54 -6.95
CA HIS A 367 7.99 -9.80 -6.40
C HIS A 367 6.90 -9.09 -7.21
N ILE A 368 7.08 -7.79 -7.51
CA ILE A 368 6.10 -7.04 -8.30
C ILE A 368 5.95 -7.58 -9.72
N ALA A 369 6.94 -8.29 -10.27
CA ALA A 369 6.84 -8.94 -11.57
C ALA A 369 5.79 -10.08 -11.58
N HIS A 370 5.49 -10.69 -10.44
CA HIS A 370 4.46 -11.73 -10.31
C HIS A 370 3.04 -11.17 -10.19
N TYR A 371 2.87 -9.86 -9.97
CA TYR A 371 1.55 -9.26 -9.74
C TYR A 371 0.55 -9.51 -10.87
N PRO A 372 0.90 -9.41 -12.17
CA PRO A 372 -0.07 -9.70 -13.23
C PRO A 372 -0.67 -11.09 -13.14
N GLN A 373 0.16 -12.12 -12.92
CA GLN A 373 -0.32 -13.49 -12.75
C GLN A 373 -1.16 -13.65 -11.48
N GLN A 374 -0.72 -13.07 -10.36
CA GLN A 374 -1.47 -13.12 -9.11
C GLN A 374 -2.83 -12.42 -9.22
N ILE A 375 -2.92 -11.32 -9.99
CA ILE A 375 -4.19 -10.64 -10.24
C ILE A 375 -5.14 -11.52 -11.05
N ARG A 376 -4.64 -12.24 -12.06
CA ARG A 376 -5.48 -13.17 -12.85
C ARG A 376 -6.00 -14.33 -12.02
N GLU A 377 -5.17 -14.90 -11.15
CA GLU A 377 -5.52 -16.07 -10.35
C GLU A 377 -6.38 -15.74 -9.13
N LYS A 378 -6.10 -14.61 -8.47
CA LYS A 378 -6.65 -14.29 -7.13
C LYS A 378 -7.50 -13.02 -7.10
N GLY A 379 -7.64 -12.35 -8.24
CA GLY A 379 -8.29 -11.06 -8.35
C GLY A 379 -7.43 -9.91 -7.81
N PRO A 380 -8.03 -8.74 -7.58
CA PRO A 380 -7.31 -7.53 -7.21
C PRO A 380 -6.46 -7.68 -5.93
N ILE A 381 -5.14 -7.68 -6.10
CA ILE A 381 -4.16 -7.96 -5.04
C ILE A 381 -4.15 -6.93 -3.89
N ILE A 382 -4.72 -5.74 -4.09
CA ILE A 382 -4.97 -4.78 -3.01
C ILE A 382 -5.84 -5.37 -1.88
N ARG A 383 -6.67 -6.36 -2.18
CA ARG A 383 -7.50 -7.07 -1.19
C ARG A 383 -6.67 -8.01 -0.30
N LEU A 384 -5.43 -8.29 -0.67
CA LEU A 384 -4.53 -9.27 -0.04
C LEU A 384 -3.32 -8.62 0.64
N TRP A 385 -3.20 -7.29 0.67
CA TRP A 385 -2.07 -6.59 1.29
C TRP A 385 -2.12 -6.58 2.83
N CYS A 386 -0.97 -6.45 3.50
CA CYS A 386 -0.92 -6.55 4.96
C CYS A 386 -1.30 -5.27 5.73
N ALA A 387 -1.37 -4.11 5.06
CA ALA A 387 -1.57 -2.81 5.72
C ALA A 387 -2.80 -2.75 6.65
N ARG A 388 -3.87 -3.48 6.31
CA ARG A 388 -5.09 -3.52 7.13
C ARG A 388 -4.89 -4.29 8.44
N TYR A 389 -4.05 -5.32 8.43
CA TYR A 389 -3.73 -6.10 9.62
C TYR A 389 -2.84 -5.30 10.58
N GLU A 390 -1.92 -4.48 10.05
CA GLU A 390 -1.17 -3.51 10.86
C GLU A 390 -2.10 -2.50 11.54
N GLY A 391 -3.09 -1.97 10.80
CA GLY A 391 -4.13 -1.14 11.39
C GLY A 391 -4.89 -1.85 12.52
N ARG A 392 -5.15 -3.15 12.36
CA ARG A 392 -5.82 -3.99 13.38
C ARG A 392 -4.94 -4.23 14.61
N HIS A 393 -3.61 -4.18 14.50
CA HIS A 393 -2.69 -4.25 15.64
C HIS A 393 -2.85 -3.09 16.63
N ARG A 394 -3.41 -1.95 16.21
CA ARG A 394 -3.63 -0.77 17.08
C ARG A 394 -4.42 -1.11 18.33
N ILE A 395 -5.35 -2.07 18.26
CA ILE A 395 -6.11 -2.57 19.41
C ILE A 395 -5.16 -3.09 20.49
N PHE A 396 -4.16 -3.87 20.10
CA PHE A 396 -3.18 -4.38 21.04
C PHE A 396 -2.34 -3.25 21.63
N ARG A 397 -1.81 -2.32 20.83
CA ARG A 397 -1.03 -1.19 21.37
C ARG A 397 -1.82 -0.38 22.41
N LYS A 398 -3.10 -0.10 22.13
CA LYS A 398 -4.00 0.63 23.03
C LYS A 398 -4.22 -0.12 24.34
N HIS A 399 -4.50 -1.43 24.27
CA HIS A 399 -4.76 -2.22 25.48
C HIS A 399 -3.48 -2.51 26.26
N SER A 400 -2.36 -2.87 25.62
CA SER A 400 -1.11 -3.22 26.31
C SER A 400 -0.58 -2.07 27.14
N ALA A 401 -0.73 -0.83 26.67
CA ALA A 401 -0.29 0.37 27.38
C ALA A 401 -0.97 0.57 28.75
N VAL A 402 -2.16 -0.01 28.96
CA VAL A 402 -2.95 0.14 30.19
C VAL A 402 -3.13 -1.17 30.96
N GLN A 403 -2.66 -2.30 30.44
CA GLN A 403 -2.79 -3.60 31.12
C GLN A 403 -1.66 -3.79 32.13
N CYS A 404 -2.02 -4.05 33.39
CA CYS A 404 -1.06 -4.38 34.45
C CYS A 404 -0.96 -5.90 34.74
N ASN A 405 -1.48 -6.76 33.86
CA ASN A 405 -1.41 -8.22 34.01
C ASN A 405 -0.43 -8.85 33.03
N PHE A 406 0.75 -9.22 33.53
CA PHE A 406 1.86 -9.77 32.75
C PHE A 406 2.01 -11.29 32.86
N LYS A 407 1.10 -12.01 33.54
CA LYS A 407 1.22 -13.48 33.72
C LYS A 407 1.09 -14.26 32.42
N ASN A 408 0.16 -13.86 31.56
CA ASN A 408 -0.01 -14.43 30.23
C ASN A 408 -0.52 -13.35 29.27
N PRO A 409 0.39 -12.48 28.78
CA PRO A 409 0.01 -11.37 27.92
C PRO A 409 -0.76 -11.82 26.67
N PRO A 410 -0.36 -12.86 25.91
CA PRO A 410 -1.12 -13.33 24.75
C PRO A 410 -2.58 -13.67 25.07
N LYS A 411 -2.84 -14.35 26.19
CA LYS A 411 -4.20 -14.68 26.63
C LYS A 411 -5.01 -13.44 27.00
N THR A 412 -4.41 -12.51 27.74
CA THR A 412 -5.08 -11.24 28.12
C THR A 412 -5.44 -10.43 26.87
N MET A 413 -4.48 -10.29 25.94
CA MET A 413 -4.67 -9.52 24.70
C MET A 413 -5.69 -10.18 23.77
N ALA A 414 -5.69 -11.52 23.67
CA ALA A 414 -6.71 -12.24 22.91
C ALA A 414 -8.12 -12.00 23.45
N ARG A 415 -8.30 -12.00 24.78
CA ARG A 415 -9.58 -11.68 25.41
C ARG A 415 -10.03 -10.24 25.15
N MET A 416 -9.12 -9.27 25.29
CA MET A 416 -9.43 -7.87 25.00
C MET A 416 -9.81 -7.67 23.53
N PHE A 417 -9.11 -8.34 22.62
CA PHE A 417 -9.45 -8.32 21.21
C PHE A 417 -10.84 -8.90 20.94
N GLN A 418 -11.18 -10.04 21.55
CA GLN A 418 -12.50 -10.66 21.41
C GLN A 418 -13.61 -9.75 21.93
N LEU A 419 -13.43 -9.12 23.10
CA LEU A 419 -14.41 -8.19 23.68
C LEU A 419 -14.58 -6.93 22.82
N SER A 420 -13.48 -6.34 22.34
CA SER A 420 -13.55 -5.18 21.42
C SER A 420 -14.24 -5.54 20.11
N THR A 421 -14.02 -6.76 19.59
CA THR A 421 -14.66 -7.24 18.36
C THR A 421 -16.15 -7.49 18.58
N LEU A 422 -16.53 -8.11 19.71
CA LEU A 422 -17.93 -8.33 20.08
C LEU A 422 -18.68 -7.01 20.25
N ALA A 423 -18.08 -6.02 20.92
CA ALA A 423 -18.68 -4.70 21.07
C ALA A 423 -19.02 -4.07 19.72
N SER A 424 -18.08 -4.08 18.76
CA SER A 424 -18.35 -3.62 17.39
C SER A 424 -19.45 -4.43 16.69
N PHE A 425 -19.54 -5.75 16.91
CA PHE A 425 -20.62 -6.55 16.32
C PHE A 425 -22.00 -6.22 16.92
N LEU A 426 -22.07 -5.97 18.23
CA LEU A 426 -23.33 -5.58 18.88
C LEU A 426 -23.78 -4.20 18.39
N GLU A 427 -22.85 -3.27 18.20
CA GLU A 427 -23.10 -1.95 17.58
C GLU A 427 -23.61 -2.11 16.13
N ARG A 428 -23.07 -3.08 15.36
CA ARG A 428 -23.50 -3.40 13.98
C ARG A 428 -24.94 -3.94 13.85
N THR A 429 -25.47 -4.62 14.87
CA THR A 429 -26.85 -5.16 14.82
C THR A 429 -27.93 -4.09 14.99
N ALA A 430 -27.56 -2.85 15.30
CA ALA A 430 -28.45 -1.71 15.16
C ALA A 430 -28.65 -1.39 13.67
N PRO A 431 -29.89 -1.19 13.20
CA PRO A 431 -30.11 -0.80 11.81
C PRO A 431 -29.45 0.57 11.58
N HIS A 432 -28.53 0.65 10.60
CA HIS A 432 -28.16 1.85 9.83
C HIS A 432 -26.91 2.69 10.20
N ALA A 433 -26.03 2.35 11.15
CA ALA A 433 -25.12 3.39 11.68
C ALA A 433 -23.62 3.40 11.27
N GLU A 434 -22.96 2.29 10.91
CA GLU A 434 -21.47 2.34 10.87
C GLU A 434 -20.82 2.65 9.51
N ASN A 435 -21.52 2.50 8.40
CA ASN A 435 -20.91 2.75 7.08
C ASN A 435 -21.01 4.20 6.64
N VAL A 436 -21.84 5.02 7.31
CA VAL A 436 -21.98 6.44 7.01
C VAL A 436 -21.89 7.26 8.29
N THR A 437 -20.84 8.07 8.41
CA THR A 437 -20.74 9.09 9.46
C THR A 437 -21.02 10.46 8.87
N LEU A 438 -21.98 11.19 9.43
CA LEU A 438 -22.30 12.54 8.99
C LEU A 438 -21.73 13.57 9.96
N SER A 439 -21.26 14.70 9.45
CA SER A 439 -20.96 15.86 10.27
C SER A 439 -22.23 16.46 10.89
N LYS A 440 -22.09 17.56 11.65
CA LYS A 440 -23.25 18.35 12.07
C LYS A 440 -24.09 18.70 10.84
N ALA A 441 -25.39 18.40 10.91
CA ALA A 441 -26.32 18.50 9.79
C ALA A 441 -27.33 19.63 10.01
N ASN A 442 -27.63 20.36 8.93
CA ASN A 442 -28.82 21.20 8.86
C ASN A 442 -29.93 20.44 8.13
N THR A 443 -31.12 20.33 8.72
CA THR A 443 -32.24 19.63 8.09
C THR A 443 -33.08 20.61 7.31
N ILE A 444 -33.29 20.34 6.02
CA ILE A 444 -33.94 21.24 5.07
C ILE A 444 -35.04 20.46 4.35
N CYS A 445 -36.20 21.09 4.12
CA CYS A 445 -37.26 20.52 3.29
C CYS A 445 -36.84 20.58 1.80
N VAL A 446 -37.11 19.54 1.01
CA VAL A 446 -36.70 19.49 -0.41
C VAL A 446 -37.18 20.73 -1.19
N LYS A 447 -38.42 21.19 -0.98
CA LYS A 447 -38.96 22.40 -1.63
C LYS A 447 -38.21 23.69 -1.30
N GLU A 448 -37.52 23.75 -0.16
CA GLU A 448 -36.73 24.90 0.31
C GLU A 448 -35.25 24.77 -0.08
N SER A 449 -34.84 23.61 -0.62
CA SER A 449 -33.47 23.37 -1.04
C SER A 449 -33.15 24.14 -2.33
N PRO A 450 -31.94 24.72 -2.47
CA PRO A 450 -31.48 25.27 -3.74
C PRO A 450 -31.35 24.19 -4.84
N TYR A 451 -31.42 22.91 -4.47
CA TYR A 451 -31.32 21.76 -5.38
C TYR A 451 -32.66 21.04 -5.59
N CYS A 452 -33.79 21.69 -5.27
CA CYS A 452 -35.13 21.09 -5.31
C CYS A 452 -35.38 20.26 -6.58
N MET A 453 -35.19 20.84 -7.77
CA MET A 453 -35.44 20.14 -9.04
C MET A 453 -34.58 18.87 -9.23
N LEU A 454 -33.32 18.90 -8.79
CA LEU A 454 -32.44 17.73 -8.87
C LEU A 454 -32.89 16.62 -7.91
N LEU A 455 -33.32 17.00 -6.71
CA LEU A 455 -33.83 16.06 -5.71
C LEU A 455 -35.16 15.43 -6.15
N LEU A 456 -36.06 16.21 -6.75
CA LEU A 456 -37.30 15.68 -7.32
C LEU A 456 -37.03 14.67 -8.44
N ASN A 457 -36.05 14.95 -9.31
CA ASN A 457 -35.64 14.03 -10.38
C ASN A 457 -35.03 12.71 -9.86
N GLU A 458 -34.35 12.74 -8.70
CA GLU A 458 -33.85 11.54 -8.00
C GLU A 458 -34.96 10.80 -7.21
N GLY A 459 -36.21 11.26 -7.29
CA GLY A 459 -37.39 10.60 -6.72
C GLY A 459 -37.75 11.04 -5.30
N PHE A 460 -37.19 12.14 -4.79
CA PHE A 460 -37.67 12.74 -3.54
C PHE A 460 -39.01 13.44 -3.74
N ARG A 461 -39.82 13.53 -2.68
CA ARG A 461 -41.04 14.37 -2.64
C ARG A 461 -40.70 15.75 -2.09
N GLU A 462 -41.47 16.78 -2.44
CA GLU A 462 -41.27 18.17 -1.99
C GLU A 462 -41.23 18.33 -0.47
N GLU A 463 -42.03 17.55 0.25
CA GLU A 463 -42.13 17.56 1.71
C GLU A 463 -41.07 16.68 2.40
N SER A 464 -40.25 15.97 1.63
CA SER A 464 -39.19 15.14 2.19
C SER A 464 -38.15 16.03 2.90
N LEU A 465 -37.56 15.50 3.96
CA LEU A 465 -36.48 16.16 4.69
C LEU A 465 -35.14 15.60 4.27
N ILE A 466 -34.19 16.47 3.98
CA ILE A 466 -32.80 16.12 3.70
C ILE A 466 -31.87 16.78 4.71
N LYS A 467 -30.70 16.20 4.91
CA LYS A 467 -29.63 16.73 5.75
C LYS A 467 -28.53 17.30 4.88
N ALA A 468 -28.31 18.60 4.92
CA ALA A 468 -27.11 19.23 4.37
C ALA A 468 -25.98 19.17 5.41
N VAL A 469 -24.80 18.69 5.00
CA VAL A 469 -23.67 18.41 5.89
C VAL A 469 -22.38 18.99 5.33
N GLU A 470 -21.45 19.37 6.20
CA GLU A 470 -20.12 19.82 5.79
C GLU A 470 -19.31 18.67 5.18
N PHE A 471 -19.41 17.49 5.77
CA PHE A 471 -18.83 16.27 5.23
C PHE A 471 -19.66 15.03 5.56
N ALA A 472 -19.52 14.01 4.72
CA ALA A 472 -20.01 12.66 4.97
C ALA A 472 -18.88 11.67 4.76
N GLN A 473 -18.67 10.75 5.70
CA GLN A 473 -17.75 9.64 5.56
C GLN A 473 -18.54 8.39 5.18
N VAL A 474 -18.31 7.84 3.98
CA VAL A 474 -18.98 6.63 3.47
C VAL A 474 -17.93 5.54 3.25
N CYS A 475 -18.10 4.38 3.91
CA CYS A 475 -17.15 3.26 3.84
C CYS A 475 -15.68 3.67 4.12
N GLY A 476 -15.49 4.61 5.04
CA GLY A 476 -14.17 5.13 5.43
C GLY A 476 -13.64 6.29 4.59
N GLU A 477 -14.25 6.60 3.44
CA GLU A 477 -13.85 7.69 2.55
C GLU A 477 -14.66 8.96 2.85
N GLU A 478 -13.99 10.11 2.98
CA GLU A 478 -14.60 11.38 3.38
C GLU A 478 -14.91 12.26 2.16
N TYR A 479 -16.19 12.61 2.00
CA TYR A 479 -16.73 13.47 0.95
C TYR A 479 -17.06 14.83 1.52
N GLN A 480 -16.61 15.89 0.87
CA GLN A 480 -16.84 17.27 1.28
C GLN A 480 -16.66 18.23 0.10
N ALA A 481 -17.21 19.43 0.22
CA ALA A 481 -17.05 20.48 -0.78
C ALA A 481 -15.56 20.78 -1.06
N GLY A 482 -15.23 21.01 -2.33
CA GLY A 482 -13.87 21.31 -2.81
C GLY A 482 -13.01 20.07 -3.13
N LEU A 483 -13.44 18.86 -2.75
CA LEU A 483 -12.82 17.63 -3.25
C LEU A 483 -13.36 17.26 -4.63
N PHE A 484 -12.60 16.47 -5.37
CA PHE A 484 -12.98 15.99 -6.69
C PHE A 484 -13.38 14.53 -6.64
N VAL A 485 -14.28 14.12 -7.53
CA VAL A 485 -14.71 12.74 -7.71
C VAL A 485 -14.64 12.35 -9.18
N THR A 486 -14.53 11.06 -9.45
CA THR A 486 -14.60 10.50 -10.81
C THR A 486 -16.02 10.01 -11.08
N LEU A 487 -16.66 10.59 -12.10
CA LEU A 487 -17.99 10.21 -12.55
C LEU A 487 -17.89 9.06 -13.56
N ARG A 488 -18.87 8.15 -13.54
CA ARG A 488 -18.97 7.09 -14.56
C ARG A 488 -19.26 7.71 -15.93
N GLN A 489 -18.54 7.25 -16.94
CA GLN A 489 -18.81 7.56 -18.34
C GLN A 489 -18.87 6.28 -19.15
N ASN A 490 -19.71 6.28 -20.19
CA ASN A 490 -19.68 5.24 -21.20
C ASN A 490 -18.61 5.61 -22.23
N ASP A 491 -17.72 4.67 -22.54
CA ASP A 491 -16.87 4.64 -23.73
C ASP A 491 -15.85 5.80 -23.91
N SER A 492 -15.45 6.50 -22.84
CA SER A 492 -14.37 7.51 -22.88
C SER A 492 -13.04 6.94 -22.38
N ILE A 493 -11.93 7.24 -23.06
CA ILE A 493 -10.56 6.91 -22.64
C ILE A 493 -10.08 7.87 -21.53
N GLN A 494 -10.67 9.06 -21.43
CA GLN A 494 -10.31 10.06 -20.42
C GLN A 494 -11.31 10.08 -19.27
N PRO A 495 -10.84 10.16 -18.01
CA PRO A 495 -11.72 10.22 -16.86
C PRO A 495 -12.47 11.55 -16.80
N LEU A 496 -13.75 11.48 -16.42
CA LEU A 496 -14.55 12.66 -16.10
C LEU A 496 -14.48 12.98 -14.62
N PHE A 497 -13.81 14.07 -14.30
CA PHE A 497 -13.80 14.62 -12.96
C PHE A 497 -14.95 15.61 -12.74
N ALA A 498 -15.37 15.71 -11.49
CA ALA A 498 -16.28 16.74 -11.03
C ALA A 498 -15.86 17.23 -9.64
N ILE A 499 -16.03 18.52 -9.37
CA ILE A 499 -15.79 19.10 -8.04
C ILE A 499 -17.07 19.00 -7.22
N ILE A 500 -16.94 18.59 -5.96
CA ILE A 500 -18.04 18.57 -4.99
C ILE A 500 -18.32 20.01 -4.56
N VAL A 501 -19.58 20.40 -4.69
CA VAL A 501 -20.12 21.70 -4.26
C VAL A 501 -20.78 21.57 -2.89
N ASP A 502 -21.60 20.53 -2.72
CA ASP A 502 -22.36 20.30 -1.48
C ASP A 502 -22.57 18.80 -1.25
N VAL A 503 -22.84 18.43 0.01
CA VAL A 503 -23.06 17.03 0.45
C VAL A 503 -24.40 16.93 1.17
N LEU A 504 -25.26 16.06 0.66
CA LEU A 504 -26.63 15.86 1.15
C LEU A 504 -26.81 14.41 1.60
N ALA A 505 -27.58 14.19 2.66
CA ALA A 505 -27.97 12.86 3.11
C ALA A 505 -29.49 12.76 3.26
N ASP A 506 -30.04 11.61 2.90
CA ASP A 506 -31.45 11.31 3.05
C ASP A 506 -31.79 11.08 4.54
N THR A 507 -32.77 11.82 5.06
CA THR A 507 -33.19 11.67 6.47
C THR A 507 -33.91 10.35 6.71
N SER A 508 -34.60 9.81 5.70
CA SER A 508 -35.33 8.54 5.78
C SER A 508 -34.40 7.34 5.66
N ASN A 509 -33.26 7.50 4.97
CA ASN A 509 -32.23 6.49 4.86
C ASN A 509 -30.82 7.11 4.87
N PRO A 510 -30.17 7.23 6.03
CA PRO A 510 -28.85 7.84 6.16
C PRO A 510 -27.74 7.17 5.35
N THR A 511 -27.94 5.94 4.85
CA THR A 511 -26.96 5.28 3.98
C THR A 511 -26.94 5.87 2.57
N ARG A 512 -27.97 6.64 2.18
CA ARG A 512 -28.05 7.34 0.90
C ARG A 512 -27.45 8.74 1.04
N VAL A 513 -26.19 8.85 0.61
CA VAL A 513 -25.46 10.12 0.52
C VAL A 513 -25.39 10.56 -0.93
N PHE A 514 -25.71 11.82 -1.18
CA PHE A 514 -25.68 12.47 -2.48
C PHE A 514 -24.68 13.62 -2.49
N LEU A 515 -24.01 13.77 -3.62
CA LEU A 515 -23.07 14.85 -3.88
C LEU A 515 -23.69 15.76 -4.93
N VAL A 516 -23.72 17.06 -4.63
CA VAL A 516 -23.94 18.07 -5.66
C VAL A 516 -22.58 18.39 -6.26
N VAL A 517 -22.44 18.22 -7.57
CA VAL A 517 -21.16 18.36 -8.26
C VAL A 517 -21.26 19.24 -9.51
N ASN A 518 -20.14 19.89 -9.86
CA ASN A 518 -19.97 20.52 -11.16
C ASN A 518 -18.92 19.78 -11.98
N LYS A 519 -19.26 19.43 -13.22
CA LYS A 519 -18.35 18.73 -14.14
C LYS A 519 -17.16 19.61 -14.50
N CYS A 520 -15.99 18.99 -14.56
CA CYS A 520 -14.80 19.61 -15.13
C CYS A 520 -14.90 19.61 -16.65
N ARG A 521 -14.67 20.76 -17.29
CA ARG A 521 -14.80 20.90 -18.75
C ARG A 521 -13.58 20.38 -19.51
N ASN A 522 -12.39 20.75 -19.05
CA ASN A 522 -11.13 20.34 -19.68
C ASN A 522 -10.27 19.57 -18.68
N CYS A 523 -9.87 18.36 -19.07
CA CYS A 523 -8.99 17.50 -18.31
C CYS A 523 -7.89 16.97 -19.25
N ALA A 524 -6.62 17.13 -18.87
CA ALA A 524 -5.48 16.65 -19.65
C ALA A 524 -4.40 16.08 -18.73
N LEU A 525 -3.77 14.98 -19.12
CA LEU A 525 -2.65 14.42 -18.36
C LEU A 525 -1.41 15.31 -18.54
N SER A 526 -0.88 15.84 -17.45
CA SER A 526 0.37 16.60 -17.45
C SER A 526 1.57 15.65 -17.46
N ALA A 527 2.36 15.69 -18.53
CA ALA A 527 3.61 14.94 -18.62
C ALA A 527 4.63 15.33 -17.53
N ARG A 528 4.56 16.58 -17.04
CA ARG A 528 5.47 17.08 -15.99
C ARG A 528 5.19 16.51 -14.60
N TYR A 529 3.92 16.27 -14.28
CA TYR A 529 3.51 15.87 -12.93
C TYR A 529 2.93 14.46 -12.87
N ASN A 530 2.70 13.83 -14.02
CA ASN A 530 1.95 12.58 -14.16
C ASN A 530 0.61 12.60 -13.39
N ALA A 531 -0.05 13.76 -13.47
CA ALA A 531 -1.31 14.10 -12.83
C ALA A 531 -2.21 14.81 -13.83
N TYR A 532 -3.52 14.76 -13.63
CA TYR A 532 -4.49 15.39 -14.52
C TYR A 532 -4.59 16.87 -14.20
N HIS A 533 -4.24 17.72 -15.15
CA HIS A 533 -4.53 19.14 -15.10
C HIS A 533 -6.02 19.36 -15.42
N VAL A 534 -6.69 20.11 -14.57
CA VAL A 534 -8.11 20.43 -14.67
C VAL A 534 -8.30 21.94 -14.64
N SER A 535 -9.07 22.45 -15.60
CA SER A 535 -9.40 23.87 -15.67
C SER A 535 -10.29 24.29 -14.49
N ASN A 536 -10.03 25.46 -13.90
CA ASN A 536 -10.88 26.06 -12.86
C ASN A 536 -12.22 26.62 -13.39
N ASN A 537 -12.55 26.37 -14.67
CA ASN A 537 -13.83 26.70 -15.29
C ASN A 537 -14.72 25.45 -15.32
N PHE A 538 -15.52 25.28 -14.28
CA PHE A 538 -16.45 24.16 -14.15
C PHE A 538 -17.73 24.43 -14.92
N ASP A 539 -18.46 23.37 -15.24
CA ASP A 539 -19.80 23.54 -15.76
C ASP A 539 -20.71 24.21 -14.73
N GLN A 540 -21.48 25.20 -15.14
CA GLN A 540 -22.37 25.95 -14.24
C GLN A 540 -23.62 25.14 -13.86
N THR A 541 -23.82 23.98 -14.50
CA THR A 541 -24.92 23.08 -14.17
C THR A 541 -24.55 22.21 -12.98
N ASN A 542 -25.38 22.26 -11.94
CA ASN A 542 -25.29 21.34 -10.81
C ASN A 542 -25.86 19.98 -11.21
N ILE A 543 -25.17 18.92 -10.81
CA ILE A 543 -25.62 17.55 -10.99
C ILE A 543 -25.66 16.89 -9.62
N LEU A 544 -26.70 16.12 -9.36
CA LEU A 544 -26.83 15.33 -8.15
C LEU A 544 -26.35 13.90 -8.45
N VAL A 545 -25.46 13.38 -7.62
CA VAL A 545 -24.87 12.05 -7.81
C VAL A 545 -24.90 11.29 -6.49
N ASN A 546 -25.52 10.12 -6.48
CA ASN A 546 -25.40 9.21 -5.34
C ASN A 546 -23.96 8.69 -5.25
N VAL A 547 -23.35 8.71 -4.06
CA VAL A 547 -21.98 8.23 -3.80
C VAL A 547 -21.75 6.80 -4.30
N GLN A 548 -22.78 5.94 -4.26
CA GLN A 548 -22.72 4.56 -4.75
C GLN A 548 -22.57 4.45 -6.28
N ASN A 549 -22.93 5.51 -7.02
CA ASN A 549 -22.90 5.54 -8.49
C ASN A 549 -21.61 6.15 -9.05
N LEU A 550 -20.64 6.51 -8.21
CA LEU A 550 -19.34 7.00 -8.66
C LEU A 550 -18.56 5.91 -9.41
N ALA A 551 -17.65 6.35 -10.29
CA ALA A 551 -16.69 5.43 -10.92
C ALA A 551 -15.60 5.03 -9.94
N ASN A 552 -15.26 5.94 -9.03
CA ASN A 552 -14.30 5.73 -7.97
C ASN A 552 -14.81 6.37 -6.67
N HIS A 553 -14.87 5.57 -5.62
CA HIS A 553 -15.33 6.00 -4.29
C HIS A 553 -14.26 6.73 -3.47
N ARG A 554 -13.07 7.01 -4.04
CA ARG A 554 -12.02 7.78 -3.36
C ARG A 554 -11.99 9.21 -3.88
N PRO A 555 -12.42 10.20 -3.08
CA PRO A 555 -12.26 11.60 -3.42
C PRO A 555 -10.80 11.99 -3.62
N ILE A 556 -10.58 12.92 -4.53
CA ILE A 556 -9.27 13.40 -4.96
C ILE A 556 -9.07 14.81 -4.44
N ALA A 557 -7.97 15.01 -3.73
CA ALA A 557 -7.55 16.34 -3.31
C ALA A 557 -6.99 17.13 -4.51
N PRO A 558 -7.38 18.40 -4.70
CA PRO A 558 -6.71 19.27 -5.65
C PRO A 558 -5.33 19.67 -5.12
N TRP A 559 -4.32 19.64 -5.99
CA TRP A 559 -2.99 20.17 -5.72
C TRP A 559 -2.67 21.34 -6.63
N ASN A 560 -2.00 22.36 -6.09
CA ASN A 560 -1.54 23.53 -6.84
C ASN A 560 -0.03 23.75 -6.58
N PRO A 561 0.83 23.64 -7.62
CA PRO A 561 2.28 23.85 -7.49
C PRO A 561 2.72 25.31 -7.31
N LEU A 562 1.85 26.31 -7.54
CA LEU A 562 2.21 27.72 -7.78
C LEU A 562 1.64 28.75 -6.76
N ASP A 563 1.31 28.31 -5.54
CA ASP A 563 0.96 29.18 -4.40
C ASP A 563 -0.44 29.85 -4.46
N ARG A 564 -0.91 30.29 -3.28
CA ARG A 564 -2.28 30.74 -2.93
C ARG A 564 -2.80 31.96 -3.70
N THR A 565 -1.97 32.59 -4.52
CA THR A 565 -2.25 33.90 -5.13
C THR A 565 -2.65 33.83 -6.60
N ASN A 566 -2.33 32.74 -7.31
CA ASN A 566 -2.70 32.55 -8.71
C ASN A 566 -3.68 31.38 -8.89
N ASN A 567 -4.93 31.75 -9.13
CA ASN A 567 -6.12 30.93 -9.03
C ASN A 567 -6.40 30.02 -10.26
N MET A 568 -5.39 29.57 -11.01
CA MET A 568 -5.65 29.05 -12.37
C MET A 568 -5.37 27.57 -12.63
N GLU A 569 -4.47 26.89 -11.91
CA GLU A 569 -4.10 25.50 -12.24
C GLU A 569 -4.41 24.52 -11.09
N ILE A 570 -5.21 23.49 -11.40
CA ILE A 570 -5.57 22.42 -10.47
C ILE A 570 -5.03 21.11 -11.05
N TYR A 571 -4.29 20.36 -10.23
CA TYR A 571 -3.81 19.03 -10.58
C TYR A 571 -4.48 17.97 -9.69
N LEU A 572 -4.99 16.93 -10.33
CA LEU A 572 -5.63 15.79 -9.69
C LEU A 572 -4.77 14.54 -9.90
N TYR A 573 -4.43 13.88 -8.81
CA TYR A 573 -3.75 12.59 -8.84
C TYR A 573 -4.67 11.53 -8.22
N PRO A 574 -5.36 10.70 -9.03
CA PRO A 574 -6.18 9.61 -8.53
C PRO A 574 -5.29 8.53 -7.88
N ARG A 575 -5.75 7.97 -6.75
CA ARG A 575 -5.02 6.92 -6.00
C ARG A 575 -5.10 5.54 -6.66
N THR A 576 -6.05 5.34 -7.56
CA THR A 576 -6.29 4.10 -8.31
C THR A 576 -6.57 4.46 -9.77
N LEU A 577 -6.83 3.46 -10.62
CA LEU A 577 -7.35 3.74 -11.96
C LEU A 577 -8.62 4.59 -11.88
N SER A 578 -8.69 5.60 -12.74
CA SER A 578 -9.92 6.35 -12.99
C SER A 578 -10.58 5.63 -14.16
N LEU A 579 -11.57 4.78 -13.83
CA LEU A 579 -12.29 3.91 -14.77
C LEU A 579 -13.10 4.68 -15.79
#